data_AF-A0A428P0N3-F1
#
_entry.id   AF-A0A428P0N3-F1
#
_cell.length_a   1.000
_cell.length_b   1.000
_cell.length_c   1.000
_cell.angle_alpha   90.00
_cell.angle_beta   90.00
_cell.angle_gamma   90.00
#
_symmetry.space_group_name_H-M   'P 1'
#
loop_
_entity.id
_entity.type
_entity.pdbx_description
1 polymer ?
#
loop_
_entity_poly.entity_id
_entity_poly.type
_entity_poly.pdbx_seq_one_letter_code
_entity_poly.pdbx_strand_id
1 'polypeptide(L)'
;MRGFIHERARRKSEDYLYESEWEVCKLHALLKEMLTPQQEFKKILGFNFEVITAFSREGSTKIYVQHRLKERAAEVNELLEKAASIYVCGDAANMALAVKDVLAEVVSEQRSISKEMAENILQAMRASRKYQEDVW
;
A
#
# COMPACT_ATOMS: atom_id res chain seq x y z
N MET A 1 -10.67 -7.14 8.26
CA MET A 1 -9.55 -7.29 7.31
C MET A 1 -9.13 -5.88 6.93
N ARG A 2 -7.88 -5.48 7.21
CA ARG A 2 -7.35 -4.14 6.87
C ARG A 2 -6.60 -4.25 5.55
N GLY A 3 -6.95 -3.41 4.57
CA GLY A 3 -6.37 -3.43 3.24
C GLY A 3 -5.77 -2.08 2.88
N PHE A 4 -4.62 -2.09 2.22
CA PHE A 4 -3.98 -0.90 1.65
C PHE A 4 -4.01 -1.00 0.14
N ILE A 5 -4.44 0.07 -0.52
CA ILE A 5 -4.27 0.25 -1.96
C ILE A 5 -3.23 1.35 -2.16
N HIS A 6 -2.20 1.02 -2.92
CA HIS A 6 -1.22 1.98 -3.41
C HIS A 6 -1.56 2.31 -4.86
N GLU A 7 -1.98 3.54 -5.12
CA GLU A 7 -2.25 4.01 -6.47
C GLU A 7 -1.05 4.79 -7.03
N ARG A 8 -0.72 4.52 -8.29
CA ARG A 8 0.32 5.23 -9.03
C ARG A 8 -0.31 6.46 -9.72
N ALA A 9 -0.30 7.59 -9.04
CA ALA A 9 -0.56 8.90 -9.65
C ALA A 9 0.76 9.65 -9.83
N ARG A 10 1.04 10.17 -11.02
CA ARG A 10 2.26 10.97 -11.26
C ARG A 10 2.07 12.40 -10.77
N ARG A 11 0.89 12.98 -10.95
CA ARG A 11 0.49 14.33 -10.53
C ARG A 11 -0.97 14.33 -10.10
N LYS A 12 -1.26 14.92 -8.95
CA LYS A 12 -2.62 14.99 -8.41
C LYS A 12 -3.60 15.64 -9.39
N SER A 13 -3.19 16.68 -10.08
CA SER A 13 -4.02 17.44 -11.03
C SER A 13 -4.23 16.77 -12.39
N GLU A 14 -3.50 15.70 -12.73
CA GLU A 14 -3.52 15.13 -14.08
C GLU A 14 -3.99 13.67 -14.10
N ASP A 15 -3.55 12.85 -13.15
CA ASP A 15 -3.78 11.41 -13.19
C ASP A 15 -4.04 10.78 -11.82
N TYR A 16 -4.61 11.57 -10.90
CA TYR A 16 -5.21 11.04 -9.68
C TYR A 16 -6.69 10.74 -9.89
N LEU A 17 -6.93 9.54 -10.42
CA LEU A 17 -8.29 9.07 -10.66
C LEU A 17 -9.00 8.86 -9.32
N TYR A 18 -10.30 9.16 -9.28
CA TYR A 18 -11.16 8.99 -8.09
C TYR A 18 -10.70 9.77 -6.85
N GLU A 19 -10.06 10.94 -7.04
CA GLU A 19 -9.61 11.81 -5.94
C GLU A 19 -10.71 12.01 -4.88
N SER A 20 -11.92 12.41 -5.31
CA SER A 20 -13.03 12.69 -4.42
C SER A 20 -13.44 11.49 -3.57
N GLU A 21 -13.37 10.29 -4.13
CA GLU A 21 -13.70 9.02 -3.50
C GLU A 21 -12.58 8.58 -2.54
N TRP A 22 -11.32 8.87 -2.87
CA TRP A 22 -10.18 8.57 -2.01
C TRP A 22 -10.03 9.52 -0.84
N GLU A 23 -10.34 10.81 -0.99
CA GLU A 23 -10.35 11.76 0.11
C GLU A 23 -11.36 11.35 1.22
N VAL A 24 -12.48 10.74 0.83
CA VAL A 24 -13.44 10.15 1.79
C VAL A 24 -12.80 9.04 2.64
N CYS A 25 -11.92 8.24 2.04
CA CYS A 25 -11.22 7.14 2.70
C CYS A 25 -10.09 7.64 3.62
N LYS A 26 -9.49 8.81 3.33
CA LYS A 26 -8.46 9.44 4.18
C LYS A 26 -9.03 10.06 5.46
N LEU A 27 -10.34 10.34 5.51
CA LEU A 27 -10.96 11.03 6.63
C LEU A 27 -11.05 10.12 7.87
N HIS A 28 -10.03 10.18 8.72
CA HIS A 28 -10.00 9.53 10.04
C HIS A 28 -11.02 10.21 10.99
N ALA A 29 -11.99 9.43 11.47
CA ALA A 29 -12.67 9.57 12.77
C ALA A 29 -13.37 10.87 13.25
N LEU A 30 -13.47 11.98 12.52
CA LEU A 30 -14.22 13.16 13.00
C LEU A 30 -15.18 13.71 11.94
N LEU A 31 -16.45 13.31 12.07
CA LEU A 31 -17.67 14.08 11.75
C LEU A 31 -18.82 13.06 11.58
N LYS A 32 -19.42 12.71 12.72
CA LYS A 32 -20.86 12.42 12.73
C LYS A 32 -21.52 13.75 12.36
N GLU A 33 -22.44 13.71 11.40
CA GLU A 33 -23.24 14.86 10.92
C GLU A 33 -22.57 15.73 9.83
N MET A 34 -22.59 15.23 8.60
CA MET A 34 -23.09 15.98 7.42
C MET A 34 -23.08 15.01 6.23
N LEU A 35 -24.27 14.69 5.73
CA LEU A 35 -24.54 13.66 4.74
C LEU A 35 -24.35 14.19 3.32
N THR A 36 -23.39 13.64 2.57
CA THR A 36 -23.27 13.84 1.11
C THR A 36 -23.02 12.51 0.38
N PRO A 37 -23.33 12.40 -0.93
CA PRO A 37 -23.27 11.14 -1.69
C PRO A 37 -21.90 10.44 -1.68
N GLN A 38 -20.83 11.16 -1.35
CA GLN A 38 -19.48 10.61 -1.25
C GLN A 38 -19.28 9.64 -0.05
N GLN A 39 -20.19 9.59 0.93
CA GLN A 39 -20.08 8.73 2.13
C GLN A 39 -20.49 7.26 1.95
N GLU A 40 -20.94 6.81 0.78
CA GLU A 40 -21.23 5.39 0.57
C GLU A 40 -19.97 4.52 0.66
N PHE A 41 -18.82 4.98 0.15
CA PHE A 41 -17.56 4.23 0.19
C PHE A 41 -17.07 3.95 1.62
N LYS A 42 -17.17 4.94 2.52
CA LYS A 42 -16.79 4.77 3.93
C LYS A 42 -17.74 3.83 4.68
N LYS A 43 -19.01 3.79 4.28
CA LYS A 43 -20.00 2.83 4.79
C LYS A 43 -19.73 1.40 4.32
N ILE A 44 -19.23 1.24 3.09
CA ILE A 44 -18.94 -0.06 2.47
C ILE A 44 -17.59 -0.62 2.94
N LEU A 45 -16.54 0.21 2.98
CA LEU A 45 -15.17 -0.21 3.30
C LEU A 45 -14.84 -0.13 4.81
N GLY A 46 -15.62 0.65 5.56
CA GLY A 46 -15.46 0.85 7.00
C GLY A 46 -14.22 1.68 7.39
N PHE A 47 -13.92 1.73 8.68
CA PHE A 47 -12.74 2.43 9.22
C PHE A 47 -11.42 1.66 9.04
N ASN A 48 -11.47 0.46 8.46
CA ASN A 48 -10.33 -0.44 8.32
C ASN A 48 -9.68 -0.38 6.94
N PHE A 49 -9.85 0.73 6.22
CA PHE A 49 -9.35 0.91 4.87
C PHE A 49 -8.66 2.27 4.76
N GLU A 50 -7.51 2.29 4.11
CA GLU A 50 -6.71 3.50 3.95
C GLU A 50 -6.01 3.47 2.59
N VAL A 51 -5.97 4.63 1.93
CA VAL A 51 -5.32 4.82 0.63
C VAL A 51 -4.09 5.68 0.82
N ILE A 52 -2.95 5.18 0.34
CA ILE A 52 -1.68 5.87 0.43
C ILE A 52 -1.19 6.16 -0.99
N THR A 53 -1.03 7.44 -1.31
CA THR A 53 -0.59 7.87 -2.63
C THR A 53 0.89 8.23 -2.65
N ALA A 54 1.53 7.96 -3.80
CA ALA A 54 2.92 8.30 -4.05
C ALA A 54 3.03 9.10 -5.36
N PHE A 55 3.20 10.41 -5.23
CA PHE A 55 3.26 11.32 -6.38
C PHE A 55 4.70 11.51 -6.86
N SER A 56 5.04 10.86 -7.97
CA SER A 56 6.42 10.84 -8.47
C SER A 56 6.87 12.12 -9.18
N ARG A 57 5.96 13.01 -9.54
CA ARG A 57 6.25 14.27 -10.26
C ARG A 57 5.72 15.51 -9.54
N GLU A 58 5.35 15.37 -8.28
CA GLU A 58 5.04 16.49 -7.41
C GLU A 58 6.28 16.92 -6.63
N GLY A 59 6.56 18.22 -6.63
CA GLY A 59 7.74 18.76 -5.96
C GLY A 59 9.06 18.35 -6.63
N SER A 60 10.17 18.58 -5.91
CA SER A 60 11.53 18.33 -6.38
C SER A 60 11.99 16.88 -6.19
N THR A 61 11.39 16.14 -5.27
CA THR A 61 11.81 14.77 -4.91
C THR A 61 10.81 13.75 -5.43
N LYS A 62 11.30 12.73 -6.14
CA LYS A 62 10.45 11.67 -6.68
C LYS A 62 10.02 10.69 -5.58
N ILE A 63 8.70 10.63 -5.31
CA ILE A 63 8.12 9.68 -4.36
C ILE A 63 7.45 8.53 -5.12
N TYR A 64 7.76 7.29 -4.73
CA TYR A 64 7.20 6.07 -5.29
C TYR A 64 6.61 5.19 -4.18
N VAL A 65 5.87 4.15 -4.56
CA VAL A 65 5.16 3.26 -3.62
C VAL A 65 6.12 2.56 -2.65
N GLN A 66 7.31 2.18 -3.11
CA GLN A 66 8.32 1.56 -2.25
C GLN A 66 8.86 2.53 -1.18
N HIS A 67 8.84 3.84 -1.42
CA HIS A 67 9.17 4.82 -0.37
C HIS A 67 8.08 4.84 0.71
N ARG A 68 6.80 4.83 0.30
CA ARG A 68 5.66 4.78 1.23
C ARG A 68 5.63 3.50 2.08
N LEU A 69 5.97 2.36 1.48
CA LEU A 69 6.11 1.09 2.20
C LEU A 69 7.19 1.18 3.29
N LYS A 70 8.35 1.77 2.97
CA LYS A 70 9.44 1.94 3.93
C LYS A 70 9.11 2.91 5.06
N GLU A 71 8.44 4.03 4.74
CA GLU A 71 7.93 4.99 5.75
C GLU A 71 6.99 4.34 6.77
N ARG A 72 6.28 3.27 6.37
CA ARG A 72 5.31 2.55 7.20
C ARG A 72 5.76 1.14 7.55
N ALA A 73 7.06 0.89 7.57
CA ALA A 73 7.64 -0.44 7.76
C ALA A 73 7.04 -1.21 8.96
N ALA A 74 6.91 -0.57 10.12
CA ALA A 74 6.39 -1.20 11.33
C ALA A 74 4.94 -1.68 11.16
N GLU A 75 4.07 -0.84 10.60
CA GLU A 75 2.67 -1.17 10.39
C GLU A 75 2.48 -2.22 9.29
N VAL A 76 3.28 -2.13 8.21
CA VAL A 76 3.31 -3.16 7.17
C VAL A 76 3.69 -4.50 7.80
N ASN A 77 4.76 -4.56 8.60
CA ASN A 77 5.16 -5.81 9.26
C ASN A 77 4.09 -6.35 10.21
N GLU A 78 3.46 -5.49 11.01
CA GLU A 78 2.38 -5.87 11.92
C GLU A 78 1.22 -6.53 11.16
N LEU A 79 0.87 -6.03 9.98
CA LEU A 79 -0.14 -6.66 9.12
C LEU A 79 0.32 -8.01 8.57
N LEU A 80 1.59 -8.14 8.18
CA LEU A 80 2.14 -9.41 7.70
C LEU A 80 2.14 -10.48 8.81
N GLU A 81 2.42 -10.09 10.06
CA GLU A 81 2.29 -10.98 11.22
C GLU A 81 0.84 -11.43 11.47
N LYS A 82 -0.13 -10.58 11.14
CA LYS A 82 -1.57 -10.89 11.17
C LYS A 82 -2.08 -11.60 9.91
N ALA A 83 -1.18 -12.24 9.15
CA ALA A 83 -1.49 -13.02 7.95
C ALA A 83 -2.21 -12.24 6.84
N ALA A 84 -1.88 -10.95 6.70
CA ALA A 84 -2.35 -10.12 5.60
C ALA A 84 -1.94 -10.68 4.23
N SER A 85 -2.73 -10.34 3.22
CA SER A 85 -2.43 -10.63 1.82
C SER A 85 -1.83 -9.40 1.14
N ILE A 86 -0.80 -9.59 0.34
CA ILE A 86 -0.15 -8.59 -0.51
C ILE A 86 -0.62 -8.81 -1.95
N TYR A 87 -1.01 -7.72 -2.61
CA TYR A 87 -1.32 -7.69 -4.03
C TYR A 87 -0.50 -6.56 -4.68
N VAL A 88 0.20 -6.88 -5.76
CA VAL A 88 1.02 -5.92 -6.52
C VAL A 88 0.60 -5.98 -7.98
N CYS A 89 0.22 -4.84 -8.54
CA CYS A 89 -0.18 -4.72 -9.95
C CYS A 89 0.59 -3.60 -10.64
N GLY A 90 0.98 -3.79 -11.90
CA GLY A 90 1.65 -2.75 -12.70
C GLY A 90 2.91 -3.20 -13.41
N ASP A 91 3.89 -2.30 -13.48
CA ASP A 91 5.14 -2.50 -14.22
C ASP A 91 5.99 -3.63 -13.62
N ALA A 92 6.20 -4.70 -14.40
CA ALA A 92 6.96 -5.87 -13.98
C ALA A 92 8.47 -5.58 -13.88
N ALA A 93 8.99 -4.75 -14.79
CA ALA A 93 10.43 -4.59 -14.99
C ALA A 93 11.11 -3.77 -13.88
N ASN A 94 10.41 -2.81 -13.26
CA ASN A 94 11.00 -1.92 -12.26
C ASN A 94 10.17 -1.88 -10.98
N MET A 95 8.85 -1.65 -11.07
CA MET A 95 8.01 -1.41 -9.90
C MET A 95 7.88 -2.67 -9.04
N ALA A 96 7.54 -3.81 -9.66
CA ALA A 96 7.35 -5.06 -8.92
C ALA A 96 8.63 -5.51 -8.19
N LEU A 97 9.79 -5.39 -8.85
CA LEU A 97 11.09 -5.72 -8.26
C LEU A 97 11.42 -4.79 -7.08
N ALA A 98 11.20 -3.47 -7.23
CA ALA A 98 11.45 -2.50 -6.17
C ALA A 98 10.54 -2.71 -4.96
N VAL A 99 9.27 -3.07 -5.18
CA VAL A 99 8.32 -3.39 -4.10
C VAL A 99 8.74 -4.65 -3.38
N LYS A 100 9.10 -5.72 -4.11
CA LYS A 100 9.58 -6.97 -3.50
C LYS A 100 10.82 -6.73 -2.63
N ASP A 101 11.78 -5.97 -3.14
CA ASP A 101 13.03 -5.67 -2.44
C ASP A 101 12.78 -4.89 -1.13
N VAL A 102 11.95 -3.83 -1.19
CA VAL A 102 11.59 -3.07 0.01
C VAL A 102 10.78 -3.89 1.00
N LEU A 103 9.88 -4.77 0.55
CA LEU A 103 9.18 -5.66 1.48
C LEU A 103 10.15 -6.60 2.21
N ALA A 104 11.18 -7.10 1.52
CA ALA A 104 12.20 -7.93 2.15
C ALA A 104 13.02 -7.11 3.17
N GLU A 105 13.39 -5.87 2.84
CA GLU A 105 14.04 -4.94 3.78
C GLU A 105 13.17 -4.68 5.01
N VAL A 106 11.89 -4.36 4.83
CA VAL A 106 10.94 -4.12 5.92
C VAL A 106 10.87 -5.34 6.85
N VAL A 107 10.70 -6.54 6.31
CA VAL A 107 10.63 -7.76 7.14
C VAL A 107 11.96 -8.05 7.83
N SER A 108 13.09 -7.85 7.14
CA SER A 108 14.43 -8.03 7.70
C SER A 108 14.69 -7.08 8.87
N GLU A 109 14.44 -5.79 8.68
CA GLU A 109 14.65 -4.73 9.69
C GLU A 109 13.69 -4.91 10.88
N GLN A 110 12.39 -5.10 10.63
CA GLN A 110 11.38 -5.15 11.69
C GLN A 110 11.46 -6.44 12.53
N ARG A 111 11.98 -7.54 11.96
CA ARG A 111 12.09 -8.83 12.66
C ARG A 111 13.52 -9.19 13.07
N SER A 112 14.50 -8.31 12.80
CA SER A 112 15.92 -8.55 13.09
C SER A 112 16.45 -9.87 12.50
N ILE A 113 16.08 -10.17 11.26
CA ILE A 113 16.54 -11.36 10.52
C ILE A 113 17.34 -10.95 9.28
N SER A 114 18.08 -11.88 8.69
CA SER A 114 18.80 -11.61 7.44
C SER A 114 17.83 -11.33 6.29
N LYS A 115 18.28 -10.55 5.30
CA LYS A 115 17.51 -10.27 4.09
C LYS A 115 17.13 -11.55 3.34
N GLU A 116 18.02 -12.53 3.30
CA GLU A 116 17.74 -13.87 2.72
C GLU A 116 16.59 -14.58 3.45
N MET A 117 16.55 -14.55 4.78
CA MET A 117 15.43 -15.12 5.54
C MET A 117 14.12 -14.37 5.26
N ALA A 118 14.16 -13.05 5.13
CA ALA A 118 13.00 -12.25 4.75
C ALA A 118 12.49 -12.59 3.35
N GLU A 119 13.38 -12.78 2.38
CA GLU A 119 13.04 -13.21 1.02
C GLU A 119 12.38 -14.60 1.01
N ASN A 120 12.89 -15.54 1.82
CA ASN A 120 12.28 -16.86 1.99
C ASN A 120 10.86 -16.77 2.57
N ILE A 121 10.62 -15.86 3.53
CA ILE A 121 9.27 -15.59 4.05
C ILE A 121 8.35 -15.10 2.93
N LEU A 122 8.78 -14.12 2.13
CA LEU A 122 7.97 -13.62 1.01
C LEU A 122 7.71 -14.72 -0.03
N GLN A 123 8.68 -15.60 -0.30
CA GLN A 123 8.50 -16.74 -1.19
C GLN A 123 7.46 -17.73 -0.65
N ALA A 124 7.48 -18.03 0.66
CA ALA A 124 6.46 -18.84 1.31
C ALA A 124 5.07 -18.18 1.26
N MET A 125 5.00 -16.85 1.36
CA MET A 125 3.75 -16.10 1.17
C MET A 125 3.22 -16.22 -0.27
N ARG A 126 4.10 -16.22 -1.28
CA ARG A 126 3.70 -16.47 -2.68
C ARG A 126 3.14 -17.88 -2.86
N ALA A 127 3.83 -18.89 -2.32
CA ALA A 127 3.39 -20.29 -2.39
C ALA A 127 2.01 -20.51 -1.72
N SER A 128 1.73 -19.78 -0.64
CA SER A 128 0.45 -19.82 0.09
C SER A 128 -0.63 -18.87 -0.45
N ARG A 129 -0.41 -18.26 -1.63
CA ARG A 129 -1.31 -17.26 -2.26
C ARG A 129 -1.58 -16.00 -1.42
N LYS A 130 -0.72 -15.73 -0.43
CA LYS A 130 -0.73 -14.52 0.40
C LYS A 130 0.06 -13.37 -0.21
N TYR A 131 0.89 -13.61 -1.22
CA TYR A 131 1.51 -12.56 -2.03
C TYR A 131 1.25 -12.89 -3.50
N GLN A 132 0.45 -12.06 -4.16
CA GLN A 132 0.10 -12.18 -5.58
C GLN A 132 0.59 -10.97 -6.38
N GLU A 133 1.07 -11.23 -7.58
CA GLU A 133 1.54 -10.21 -8.53
C GLU A 133 0.77 -10.37 -9.84
N ASP A 134 0.22 -9.26 -10.33
CA ASP A 134 -0.40 -9.15 -11.66
C ASP A 134 0.30 -8.01 -12.41
N VAL A 135 1.44 -8.35 -13.01
CA VAL A 135 2.41 -7.39 -13.55
C VAL A 135 2.68 -7.68 -15.02
N TRP A 136 2.88 -6.63 -15.81
CA TRP A 136 3.07 -6.67 -17.26
C TRP A 136 4.25 -5.83 -17.73
#